data_AF-U3GXG6-F1
#
_entry.id   AF-U3GXG6-F1
#
_cell.length_a   1.000
_cell.length_b   1.000
_cell.length_c   1.000
_cell.angle_alpha   90.00
_cell.angle_beta   90.00
_cell.angle_gamma   90.00
#
_symmetry.space_group_name_H-M   'P 1'
#
loop_
_entity.id
_entity.type
_entity.pdbx_description
1 polymer ?
#
loop_
_entity_poly.entity_id
_entity_poly.type
_entity_poly.pdbx_seq_one_letter_code
_entity_poly.pdbx_strand_id
1 'polypeptide(L)' 'MQNTESSKERYSLTWNGKSKARQIAQEVSTGTLRPAKEESKNWDSTENIYIEGDNLEVLKLLQKSYHGKIKMIYI' A
#
# COMPACT_ATOMS: atom_id res chain seq x y z
N MET A 1 18.11 -21.65 -14.11
CA MET A 1 19.34 -21.20 -13.42
C MET A 1 19.95 -20.08 -14.23
N GLN A 2 19.98 -18.86 -13.70
CA GLN A 2 20.87 -17.81 -14.20
C GLN A 2 21.46 -17.14 -12.96
N ASN A 3 22.79 -17.20 -12.87
CA ASN A 3 23.58 -16.74 -11.75
C ASN A 3 24.70 -15.89 -12.35
N THR A 4 24.58 -14.58 -12.22
CA THR A 4 25.57 -13.52 -12.49
C THR A 4 24.93 -12.28 -11.86
N GLU A 5 25.39 -11.73 -10.74
CA GLU A 5 26.73 -11.17 -10.57
C GLU A 5 27.30 -11.38 -9.15
N SER A 6 28.60 -11.65 -9.12
CA SER A 6 29.48 -11.45 -7.97
C SER A 6 29.81 -9.96 -7.81
N SER A 7 29.20 -9.28 -6.85
CA SER A 7 29.79 -8.10 -6.21
C SER A 7 29.38 -8.04 -4.74
N LYS A 8 30.38 -8.03 -3.86
CA LYS A 8 30.26 -7.97 -2.41
C LYS A 8 29.91 -6.55 -1.95
N GLU A 9 28.73 -6.07 -2.33
CA GLU A 9 28.07 -4.98 -1.61
C GLU A 9 26.81 -5.53 -0.95
N ARG A 10 26.91 -5.97 0.30
CA ARG A 10 25.73 -6.27 1.13
C ARG A 10 25.68 -5.35 2.34
N TYR A 11 25.73 -4.05 2.08
CA TYR A 11 25.20 -3.10 3.06
C TYR A 11 23.69 -3.33 3.12
N SER A 12 23.26 -4.03 4.17
CA SER A 12 21.86 -4.29 4.43
C SER A 12 21.51 -3.75 5.80
N LEU A 13 20.48 -2.91 5.86
CA LEU A 13 19.92 -2.48 7.14
C LEU A 13 19.12 -3.65 7.72
N THR A 14 19.58 -4.24 8.82
CA THR A 14 18.87 -5.32 9.52
C THR A 14 18.47 -4.84 10.92
N TRP A 15 17.22 -5.06 11.29
CA TRP A 15 16.67 -4.75 12.59
C TRP A 15 15.70 -5.85 13.02
N ASN A 16 15.44 -5.95 14.32
CA ASN A 16 14.47 -6.90 14.85
C ASN A 16 13.08 -6.60 14.26
N GLY A 17 12.41 -7.63 13.74
CA GLY A 17 11.07 -7.49 13.14
C GLY A 17 11.06 -7.17 11.64
N LYS A 18 12.21 -6.96 10.98
CA LYS A 18 12.28 -6.70 9.52
C LYS A 18 11.54 -7.75 8.68
N SER A 19 11.75 -9.03 8.97
CA SER A 19 11.10 -10.12 8.23
C SER A 19 9.59 -10.14 8.46
N LYS A 20 9.14 -9.88 9.70
CA LYS A 20 7.73 -9.80 10.05
C LYS A 20 7.05 -8.62 9.36
N ALA A 21 7.68 -7.45 9.34
CA ALA A 21 7.16 -6.27 8.65
C ALA A 21 6.97 -6.52 7.14
N ARG A 22 7.92 -7.23 6.50
CA ARG A 22 7.79 -7.65 5.10
C ARG A 22 6.63 -8.60 4.88
N GLN A 23 6.44 -9.57 5.77
CA GLN A 23 5.33 -10.52 5.70
C GLN A 23 3.99 -9.78 5.79
N ILE A 24 3.82 -8.90 6.78
CA ILE A 24 2.59 -8.12 6.98
C ILE A 24 2.30 -7.26 5.74
N ALA A 25 3.31 -6.65 5.12
CA ALA A 25 3.12 -5.86 3.90
C ALA A 25 2.65 -6.70 2.69
N GLN A 26 2.95 -8.00 2.67
CA GLN A 26 2.55 -8.93 1.60
C GLN A 26 1.24 -9.69 1.88
N GLU A 27 0.77 -9.66 3.13
CA GLU A 27 -0.52 -10.26 3.48
C GLU A 27 -1.67 -9.56 2.75
N VAL A 28 -2.55 -10.37 2.17
CA VAL A 28 -3.76 -9.89 1.50
C VAL A 28 -4.67 -9.19 2.52
N SER A 29 -5.29 -8.08 2.11
CA SER A 29 -6.29 -7.39 2.92
C SER A 29 -7.46 -8.33 3.25
N THR A 30 -7.98 -8.21 4.46
CA THR A 30 -9.17 -8.94 4.92
C THR A 30 -10.45 -8.09 4.85
N GLY A 31 -10.29 -6.78 4.65
CA GLY A 31 -11.38 -5.83 4.56
C GLY A 31 -11.94 -5.61 3.16
N THR A 32 -12.95 -4.73 3.10
CA THR A 32 -13.44 -4.14 1.85
C THR A 32 -13.86 -2.69 2.12
N LEU A 33 -13.75 -1.82 1.11
CA LEU A 33 -14.21 -0.45 1.23
C LEU A 33 -15.75 -0.42 1.15
N ARG A 34 -16.37 0.32 2.06
CA ARG A 34 -17.82 0.57 2.04
C ARG A 34 -18.09 2.01 1.63
N PRO A 35 -18.97 2.26 0.64
CA PRO A 35 -19.33 3.62 0.27
C PRO A 35 -20.14 4.30 1.39
N ALA A 36 -19.79 5.55 1.71
CA ALA A 36 -20.44 6.36 2.75
C ALA A 36 -21.07 7.61 2.12
N LYS A 37 -22.17 7.45 1.39
CA LYS A 37 -22.78 8.53 0.58
C LYS A 37 -23.21 9.74 1.41
N GLU A 38 -23.89 9.49 2.53
CA GLU A 38 -24.43 10.55 3.41
C GLU A 38 -23.33 11.40 4.06
N GLU A 39 -22.15 10.82 4.25
CA GLU A 39 -20.97 11.48 4.84
C GLU A 39 -20.09 12.14 3.78
N SER A 40 -20.37 11.87 2.50
CA SER A 40 -19.59 12.37 1.39
C SER A 40 -20.10 13.72 0.89
N LYS A 41 -19.17 14.59 0.49
CA LYS A 41 -19.49 15.85 -0.18
C LYS A 41 -19.43 15.68 -1.69
N ASN A 42 -20.44 16.17 -2.41
CA ASN A 42 -20.50 16.15 -3.88
C ASN A 42 -20.32 14.73 -4.46
N TRP A 43 -21.06 13.75 -3.92
CA TRP A 43 -20.89 12.31 -4.23
C TRP A 43 -20.80 12.00 -5.74
N ASP A 44 -21.67 12.60 -6.56
CA ASP A 44 -21.75 12.29 -8.00
C ASP A 44 -20.74 13.06 -8.86
N SER A 45 -20.03 14.06 -8.32
CA SER A 45 -19.17 14.95 -9.12
C SER A 45 -17.73 15.10 -8.62
N THR A 46 -17.43 14.69 -7.39
CA THR A 46 -16.07 14.78 -6.84
C THR A 46 -15.15 13.73 -7.46
N GLU A 47 -13.93 14.14 -7.82
CA GLU A 47 -12.84 13.23 -8.19
C GLU A 47 -11.94 12.87 -6.98
N ASN A 48 -12.27 13.40 -5.80
CA ASN A 48 -11.50 13.22 -4.58
C ASN A 48 -12.07 12.08 -3.74
N ILE A 49 -11.17 11.28 -3.14
CA ILE A 49 -11.53 10.17 -2.26
C ILE A 49 -10.93 10.44 -0.89
N TYR A 50 -11.77 10.33 0.14
CA TYR A 50 -11.36 10.24 1.53
C TYR A 50 -11.64 8.83 2.03
N ILE A 51 -10.70 8.22 2.74
CA ILE A 51 -10.82 6.86 3.27
C ILE A 51 -10.46 6.90 4.74
N GLU A 52 -11.36 6.40 5.58
CA GLU A 52 -11.11 6.23 7.01
C GLU A 52 -10.70 4.79 7.32
N GLY A 53 -9.64 4.61 8.12
CA GLY A 53 -9.14 3.30 8.53
C GLY A 53 -7.62 3.27 8.76
N ASP A 54 -7.11 2.07 9.02
CA ASP A 54 -5.66 1.82 9.10
C ASP A 54 -5.01 1.99 7.72
N ASN A 55 -3.94 2.78 7.65
CA ASN A 55 -3.31 3.15 6.38
C ASN A 55 -2.72 1.96 5.63
N LEU A 56 -2.19 0.95 6.32
CA LEU A 56 -1.60 -0.22 5.68
C LEU A 56 -2.69 -1.08 5.03
N GLU A 57 -3.82 -1.28 5.71
CA GLU A 57 -4.96 -2.02 5.15
C GLU A 57 -5.59 -1.29 3.96
N VAL A 58 -5.74 0.05 4.06
CA VAL A 58 -6.23 0.87 2.95
C VAL A 58 -5.30 0.80 1.74
N LEU A 59 -3.98 0.93 1.94
CA LEU A 59 -3.02 0.85 0.84
C LEU A 59 -3.02 -0.52 0.17
N LYS A 60 -3.21 -1.61 0.91
CA LYS A 60 -3.37 -2.96 0.35
C LYS A 60 -4.61 -3.06 -0.54
N LEU A 61 -5.74 -2.47 -0.13
CA LEU A 61 -6.97 -2.45 -0.92
C LEU A 61 -6.81 -1.63 -2.21
N LEU A 62 -6.14 -0.49 -2.13
CA LEU A 62 -5.91 0.38 -3.29
C LEU A 62 -4.86 -0.19 -4.27
N GLN A 63 -3.99 -1.08 -3.80
CA GLN A 63 -2.87 -1.61 -4.58
C GLN A 63 -3.31 -2.12 -5.95
N LYS A 64 -4.39 -2.92 -6.04
CA LYS A 64 -4.83 -3.52 -7.30
C LYS A 64 -5.35 -2.47 -8.31
N SER A 65 -6.10 -1.47 -7.85
CA SER A 65 -6.79 -0.51 -8.72
C SER A 65 -5.93 0.70 -9.08
N TYR A 66 -4.99 1.07 -8.20
CA TYR A 66 -4.20 2.30 -8.30
C TYR A 66 -2.69 2.06 -8.50
N HIS A 67 -2.25 0.82 -8.73
CA HIS A 67 -0.86 0.51 -9.04
C HIS A 67 -0.34 1.36 -10.21
N GLY A 68 0.78 2.07 -9.99
CA GLY A 68 1.41 2.92 -11.01
C GLY A 68 0.63 4.18 -11.40
N LYS A 69 -0.51 4.48 -10.74
CA LYS A 69 -1.36 5.65 -11.07
C LYS A 69 -1.14 6.87 -10.16
N ILE A 70 -0.36 6.72 -9.07
CA ILE A 70 -0.12 7.79 -8.10
C ILE A 70 1.09 8.62 -8.54
N LYS A 71 0.87 9.91 -8.81
CA LYS A 71 1.91 10.85 -9.26
C LYS A 71 2.82 11.32 -8.12
N MET A 72 2.27 11.50 -6.92
CA MET A 72 2.97 12.04 -5.77
C MET A 72 2.36 11.50 -4.49
N ILE A 73 3.20 11.22 -3.50
CA ILE A 73 2.83 10.80 -2.15
C ILE A 73 3.42 11.83 -1.18
N TYR A 74 2.59 12.31 -0.24
CA TYR A 74 2.98 13.15 0.88
C TYR A 74 2.48 12.48 2.17
N ILE A 75 3.39 12.23 3.11
CA ILE A 75 3.14 11.56 4.39
C ILE A 75 3.75 12.37 5.54
#